data_AF-A0A661I2T8-F1
#
_entry.id   AF-A0A661I2T8-F1
#
_cell.length_a   1.000
_cell.length_b   1.000
_cell.length_c   1.000
_cell.angle_alpha   90.00
_cell.angle_beta   90.00
_cell.angle_gamma   90.00
#
_symmetry.space_group_name_H-M   'P 1'
#
loop_
_entity.id
_entity.type
_entity.pdbx_description
1 polymer ?
#
loop_
_entity_poly.entity_id
_entity_poly.type
_entity_poly.pdbx_seq_one_letter_code
_entity_poly.pdbx_strand_id
1 'polypeptide(L)'
;KKQITKEREVPYDRVFCVIDRDRHADFGDAINLIKGYRSRQTQLEAIVSHPCFEYWLLLHFEYTTMVFGASGDSPCDDLIANVRTHQKQE
;
A
#
# COMPACT_ATOMS: atom_id res chain seq x y z
N LYS A 1 -25.37 5.70 -10.25
CA LYS A 1 -24.71 6.00 -8.95
C LYS A 1 -25.17 4.93 -7.95
N LYS A 2 -24.49 3.78 -7.88
CA LYS A 2 -24.95 2.62 -7.09
C LYS A 2 -24.30 2.63 -5.70
N GLN A 3 -25.12 3.07 -4.75
CA GLN A 3 -25.28 2.62 -3.36
C GLN A 3 -24.17 1.72 -2.78
N ILE A 4 -23.43 2.27 -1.82
CA ILE A 4 -22.53 1.53 -0.93
C ILE A 4 -23.40 0.59 -0.09
N THR A 5 -23.14 -0.70 -0.23
CA THR A 5 -23.90 -1.84 0.31
C THR A 5 -23.72 -2.01 1.81
N LYS A 6 -24.86 -2.24 2.50
CA LYS A 6 -25.06 -2.85 3.82
C LYS A 6 -23.80 -3.12 4.64
N GLU A 7 -23.67 -2.35 5.72
CA GLU A 7 -22.82 -2.61 6.88
C GLU A 7 -22.96 -4.07 7.32
N ARG A 8 -22.03 -4.93 6.90
CA ARG A 8 -21.72 -6.15 7.64
C ARG A 8 -20.88 -5.68 8.82
N GLU A 9 -21.35 -5.92 10.05
CA GLU A 9 -20.53 -5.69 11.24
C GLU A 9 -19.17 -6.34 11.01
N VAL A 10 -18.14 -5.50 10.96
CA VAL A 10 -16.77 -5.94 10.79
C VAL A 10 -16.39 -6.59 12.13
N PRO A 11 -16.06 -7.90 12.19
CA PRO A 11 -15.94 -8.64 13.45
C PRO A 11 -14.65 -8.32 14.21
N TYR A 12 -14.05 -7.16 13.95
CA TYR A 12 -12.75 -6.76 14.45
C TYR A 12 -12.85 -5.42 15.17
N ASP A 13 -12.27 -5.36 16.37
CA ASP A 13 -12.16 -4.12 17.13
C ASP A 13 -11.20 -3.12 16.46
N ARG A 14 -10.22 -3.64 15.71
CA ARG A 14 -9.23 -2.85 14.96
C ARG A 14 -9.00 -3.42 13.57
N VAL A 15 -8.90 -2.54 12.59
CA VAL A 15 -8.55 -2.83 11.20
C VAL A 15 -7.42 -1.91 10.79
N PHE A 16 -6.36 -2.49 10.21
CA PHE A 16 -5.22 -1.73 9.69
C PHE A 16 -5.27 -1.78 8.16
N CYS A 17 -5.25 -0.61 7.53
CA CYS A 17 -5.14 -0.46 6.09
C CYS A 17 -3.72 -0.06 5.75
N VAL A 18 -2.96 -0.98 5.15
CA VAL A 18 -1.63 -0.69 4.63
C VAL A 18 -1.79 -0.01 3.27
N ILE A 19 -1.20 1.17 3.10
CA ILE A 19 -1.30 1.98 1.88
C ILE A 19 0.12 2.32 1.40
N ASP A 20 0.42 1.92 0.18
CA ASP A 20 1.65 2.30 -0.50
C ASP A 20 1.67 3.80 -0.84
N ARG A 21 2.78 4.45 -0.51
CA ARG A 21 3.04 5.82 -0.96
C ARG A 21 3.68 5.77 -2.35
N ASP A 22 2.83 5.79 -3.36
CA ASP A 22 3.19 5.88 -4.77
C ASP A 22 2.78 7.25 -5.38
N ARG A 23 2.65 7.32 -6.71
CA ARG A 23 2.30 8.54 -7.46
C ARG A 23 0.80 8.78 -7.59
N HIS A 24 -0.07 7.96 -6.98
CA HIS A 24 -1.50 8.21 -7.03
C HIS A 24 -1.86 9.55 -6.38
N ALA A 25 -2.57 10.38 -7.14
CA ALA A 25 -3.01 11.71 -6.72
C ALA A 25 -3.91 11.64 -5.47
N ASP A 26 -4.70 10.57 -5.37
CA ASP A 26 -5.74 10.38 -4.36
C ASP A 26 -5.21 9.82 -3.03
N PHE A 27 -3.88 9.64 -2.87
CA PHE A 27 -3.31 9.14 -1.61
C PHE A 27 -3.74 10.00 -0.41
N GLY A 28 -3.74 11.33 -0.57
CA GLY A 28 -4.18 12.24 0.48
C GLY A 28 -5.65 12.01 0.85
N ASP A 29 -6.49 11.79 -0.15
CA ASP A 29 -7.91 11.53 0.02
C ASP A 29 -8.16 10.19 0.72
N ALA A 30 -7.41 9.14 0.37
CA ALA A 30 -7.48 7.85 1.06
C ALA A 30 -7.14 7.96 2.55
N ILE A 31 -6.06 8.69 2.88
CA ILE A 31 -5.69 8.96 4.28
C ILE A 31 -6.76 9.78 5.00
N ASN A 32 -7.35 10.78 4.33
CA ASN A 32 -8.41 11.59 4.89
C ASN A 32 -9.70 10.78 5.13
N LEU A 33 -10.03 9.85 4.23
CA LEU A 33 -11.17 8.93 4.40
C LEU A 33 -10.99 8.06 5.65
N ILE A 34 -9.80 7.50 5.86
CA ILE A 34 -9.50 6.70 7.05
C ILE A 34 -9.55 7.57 8.32
N LYS A 35 -8.93 8.76 8.30
CA LYS A 35 -8.99 9.70 9.43
C LYS A 35 -10.40 10.17 9.74
N GLY A 36 -11.27 10.23 8.74
CA GLY A 36 -12.68 10.59 8.85
C GLY A 36 -13.58 9.41 9.27
N TYR A 37 -13.08 8.18 9.24
CA TYR A 37 -13.85 6.99 9.59
C TYR A 37 -14.25 7.02 11.08
N ARG A 38 -15.53 6.80 11.35
CA ARG A 38 -16.09 6.75 12.69
C ARG A 38 -16.96 5.50 12.81
N SER A 39 -16.57 4.58 13.68
CA SER A 39 -17.39 3.46 14.11
C SER A 39 -17.28 3.32 15.63
N ARG A 40 -18.37 2.89 16.27
CA ARG A 40 -18.39 2.64 17.72
C ARG A 40 -17.76 1.30 18.10
N GLN A 41 -17.65 0.39 17.14
CA GLN A 41 -17.18 -0.98 17.35
C GLN A 41 -15.78 -1.20 16.76
N THR A 42 -15.41 -0.49 15.69
CA THR A 42 -14.17 -0.75 14.94
C THR A 42 -13.33 0.52 14.79
N GLN A 43 -12.06 0.43 15.17
CA GLN A 43 -11.06 1.44 14.85
C GLN A 43 -10.38 1.10 13.52
N LEU A 44 -10.38 2.04 12.57
CA LEU A 44 -9.64 1.91 11.31
C LEU A 44 -8.39 2.79 11.36
N GLU A 45 -7.24 2.19 11.10
CA GLU A 45 -5.93 2.87 11.15
C GLU A 45 -5.19 2.69 9.82
N ALA A 46 -4.56 3.75 9.33
CA ALA A 46 -3.71 3.69 8.14
C ALA A 46 -2.26 3.40 8.54
N ILE A 47 -1.62 2.45 7.86
CA ILE A 47 -0.18 2.20 7.92
C ILE A 47 0.38 2.57 6.55
N VAL A 48 1.26 3.56 6.49
CA VAL A 48 1.84 4.00 5.22
C VAL A 48 3.16 3.28 4.97
N SER A 49 3.25 2.55 3.87
CA SER A 49 4.52 2.01 3.34
C SER A 49 5.18 3.07 2.46
N HIS A 50 6.23 3.71 3.00
CA HIS A 50 7.01 4.70 2.26
C HIS A 50 8.53 4.41 2.34
N PRO A 51 9.20 4.17 1.20
CA PRO A 51 8.63 3.90 -0.14
C PRO A 51 7.73 2.64 -0.15
N CYS A 52 6.97 2.41 -1.23
CA CYS A 52 6.04 1.26 -1.36
C CYS A 52 6.66 -0.08 -0.91
N PHE A 53 5.81 -1.01 -0.47
CA PHE A 53 6.23 -2.23 0.22
C PHE A 53 7.23 -3.08 -0.58
N GLU A 54 7.12 -3.12 -1.90
CA GLU A 54 8.00 -3.88 -2.78
C GLU A 54 9.45 -3.37 -2.74
N TYR A 55 9.67 -2.10 -2.42
CA TYR A 55 11.02 -1.57 -2.23
C TYR A 55 11.69 -2.16 -1.00
N TRP A 56 10.94 -2.32 0.10
CA TRP A 56 11.45 -2.97 1.31
C TRP A 56 11.78 -4.44 1.05
N LEU A 57 10.95 -5.12 0.24
CA LEU A 57 11.21 -6.49 -0.18
C LEU A 57 12.46 -6.59 -1.07
N LEU A 58 12.70 -5.64 -1.99
CA LEU A 58 13.94 -5.61 -2.77
C LEU A 58 15.17 -5.44 -1.87
N LEU A 59 15.11 -4.51 -0.92
CA LEU A 59 16.21 -4.24 0.01
C LEU A 59 16.55 -5.42 0.93
N HIS A 60 15.64 -6.39 1.10
CA HIS A 60 15.94 -7.63 1.79
C HIS A 60 16.98 -8.49 1.05
N PHE A 61 16.95 -8.47 -0.29
CA PHE A 61 17.83 -9.28 -1.14
C PHE A 61 19.09 -8.51 -1.58
N GLU A 62 18.98 -7.20 -1.79
CA GLU A 62 20.06 -6.40 -2.37
C GLU A 62 20.09 -4.95 -1.85
N TYR A 63 21.28 -4.46 -1.55
CA TYR A 63 21.49 -3.03 -1.30
C TYR A 63 21.56 -2.27 -2.62
N THR A 64 20.64 -1.32 -2.83
CA THR A 64 20.60 -0.50 -4.05
C THR A 64 20.33 0.98 -3.74
N THR A 65 20.86 1.85 -4.60
CA THR A 65 20.56 3.30 -4.64
C THR A 65 19.87 3.70 -5.94
N MET A 66 19.45 2.72 -6.74
CA MET A 66 18.82 2.93 -8.03
C MET A 66 17.47 3.64 -7.88
N VAL A 67 17.14 4.50 -8.83
CA VAL A 67 15.84 5.16 -8.90
C VAL A 67 14.86 4.24 -9.63
N PHE A 68 13.76 3.90 -8.98
CA PHE A 68 12.68 3.08 -9.55
C PHE A 68 11.49 3.95 -9.97
N GLY A 69 10.83 3.59 -11.07
CA GLY A 69 9.68 4.33 -11.60
C GLY A 69 10.04 5.60 -12.35
N ALA A 70 11.23 5.71 -12.93
CA ALA A 70 11.56 6.79 -13.87
C ALA A 70 10.75 6.70 -15.19
N SER A 71 10.15 5.54 -15.48
CA SER A 71 9.34 5.23 -16.64
C SER A 71 8.12 4.38 -16.26
N GLY A 72 7.02 4.46 -17.03
CA GLY A 72 5.82 3.66 -16.82
C GLY A 72 4.81 4.25 -15.82
N ASP A 73 3.70 3.55 -15.63
CA ASP A 73 2.56 4.00 -14.81
C ASP A 73 2.82 3.85 -13.30
N SER A 74 3.70 2.92 -12.89
CA SER A 74 4.04 2.69 -11.48
C SER A 74 5.50 2.26 -11.25
N PRO A 75 6.20 2.81 -10.23
CA PRO A 75 7.48 2.29 -9.76
C PRO A 75 7.46 0.81 -9.35
N CYS A 76 6.29 0.25 -9.02
CA CYS A 76 6.16 -1.14 -8.56
C CYS A 76 6.54 -2.15 -9.64
N ASP A 77 6.30 -1.86 -10.93
CA ASP A 77 6.60 -2.79 -12.02
C ASP A 77 8.11 -3.07 -12.10
N ASP A 78 8.93 -2.01 -12.02
CA ASP A 78 10.38 -2.13 -11.99
C ASP A 78 10.87 -2.90 -10.75
N LEU A 79 10.24 -2.66 -9.59
CA LEU A 79 10.59 -3.32 -8.34
C LEU A 79 10.26 -4.82 -8.36
N ILE A 80 9.08 -5.19 -8.83
CA ILE A 80 8.68 -6.60 -8.96
C ILE A 80 9.59 -7.34 -9.92
N ALA A 81 9.98 -6.71 -11.04
CA ALA A 81 10.93 -7.30 -11.97
C ALA A 81 12.27 -7.64 -11.29
N ASN A 82 12.79 -6.72 -10.46
CA ASN A 82 14.04 -6.93 -9.72
C ASN A 82 13.87 -7.95 -8.58
N VAL A 83 12.78 -7.94 -7.81
CA VAL A 83 12.56 -8.94 -6.76
C VAL A 83 12.50 -10.36 -7.35
N ARG A 84 11.89 -10.52 -8.53
CA ARG A 84 11.77 -11.82 -9.20
C ARG A 84 13.11 -12.40 -9.69
N THR A 85 14.15 -11.58 -9.88
CA THR A 85 15.48 -12.12 -10.24
C THR A 85 16.12 -12.85 -9.06
N HIS A 86 15.85 -12.39 -7.83
CA HIS A 86 16.32 -13.00 -6.59
C HIS A 86 15.51 -14.26 -6.21
N GLN A 87 14.20 -14.29 -6.48
CA GLN A 87 13.35 -15.47 -6.21
C GLN A 87 13.69 -16.74 -7.02
N LYS A 88 14.48 -16.63 -8.09
CA LYS A 88 14.91 -17.79 -8.89
C LYS A 88 16.26 -18.37 -8.45
N GLN A 89 16.93 -17.74 -7.51
CA GLN A 89 18.26 -18.14 -7.03
C GLN A 89 18.22 -18.93 -5.71
N GLU A 90 17.04 -19.01 -5.08
CA GLU A 90 16.74 -19.89 -3.94
C GLU A 90 16.00 -21.16 -4.40
#